data_AF-A0AAW0KJQ1-F1
#
_entry.id   AF-A0AAW0KJQ1-F1
#
_cell.length_a   1.000
_cell.length_b   1.000
_cell.length_c   1.000
_cell.angle_alpha   90.00
_cell.angle_beta   90.00
_cell.angle_gamma   90.00
#
_symmetry.space_group_name_H-M   'P 1'
#
loop_
_entity.id
_entity.type
_entity.pdbx_description
1 polymer ?
#
loop_
_entity_poly.entity_id
_entity_poly.type
_entity_poly.pdbx_seq_one_letter_code
_entity_poly.pdbx_strand_id
1 'polypeptide(L)'
;ERQALLKFKKGFVDGYGKLSSWDNEDGKDCCNWGGVYCNSQTGHVIELHLGFYGLHGMISPSLLELPYLTSLDLYGNDFNQSHIPKFIDLDLSSTNLSVAHDWLEVESSP
;
A
#
# COMPACT_ATOMS: atom_id res chain seq x y z
N GLU A 1 -9.44 -9.69 3.15
CA GLU A 1 -8.82 -8.43 2.69
C GLU A 1 -8.92 -7.30 3.74
N ARG A 2 -10.09 -7.02 4.33
CA ARG A 2 -10.25 -6.04 5.44
C ARG A 2 -9.14 -6.08 6.51
N GLN A 3 -8.89 -7.26 7.09
CA GLN A 3 -7.87 -7.43 8.14
C GLN A 3 -6.45 -7.16 7.65
N ALA A 4 -6.14 -7.53 6.40
CA ALA A 4 -4.86 -7.26 5.76
C ALA A 4 -4.64 -5.75 5.56
N LEU A 5 -5.66 -5.03 5.12
CA LEU A 5 -5.65 -3.57 5.00
C LEU A 5 -5.51 -2.87 6.37
N LEU A 6 -6.13 -3.39 7.43
CA LEU A 6 -5.97 -2.82 8.76
C LEU A 6 -4.57 -3.06 9.33
N LYS A 7 -3.98 -4.24 9.09
CA LYS A 7 -2.56 -4.49 9.38
C LYS A 7 -1.67 -3.56 8.56
N PHE A 8 -2.03 -3.29 7.31
CA PHE A 8 -1.30 -2.38 6.43
C PHE A 8 -1.32 -0.95 6.96
N LYS A 9 -2.50 -0.43 7.31
CA LYS A 9 -2.70 0.86 7.95
C LYS A 9 -1.89 1.03 9.24
N LYS A 10 -1.75 -0.02 10.07
CA LYS A 10 -0.95 0.04 11.31
C LYS A 10 0.53 0.33 11.08
N GLY A 11 1.05 0.07 9.89
CA GLY A 11 2.41 0.43 9.52
C GLY A 11 2.61 1.94 9.30
N PHE A 12 1.52 2.69 9.12
CA PHE A 12 1.57 4.09 8.75
C PHE A 12 1.24 5.02 9.92
N VAL A 13 1.90 6.16 9.89
CA VAL A 13 1.48 7.36 10.59
C VAL A 13 0.66 8.20 9.60
N ASP A 14 -0.61 8.40 9.91
CA ASP A 14 -1.59 9.13 9.09
C ASP A 14 -1.93 10.47 9.76
N GLY A 15 -1.00 11.44 9.68
CA GLY A 15 -1.14 12.74 10.34
C GLY A 15 -2.30 13.59 9.81
N TYR A 16 -2.77 13.32 8.58
CA TYR A 16 -3.86 14.05 7.92
C TYR A 16 -5.20 13.32 7.98
N GLY A 17 -5.27 12.14 8.61
CA GLY A 17 -6.50 11.35 8.74
C GLY A 17 -7.07 10.84 7.42
N LYS A 18 -6.22 10.67 6.39
CA LYS A 18 -6.64 10.22 5.06
C LYS A 18 -7.15 8.78 5.05
N LEU A 19 -6.70 7.96 6.01
CA LEU A 19 -7.15 6.58 6.21
C LEU A 19 -8.24 6.48 7.28
N SER A 20 -8.90 7.59 7.65
CA SER A 20 -9.96 7.61 8.69
C SER A 20 -11.14 6.68 8.39
N SER A 21 -11.47 6.47 7.11
CA SER A 21 -12.52 5.54 6.68
C SER A 21 -12.17 4.06 6.89
N TRP A 22 -10.89 3.74 7.07
CA TRP A 22 -10.43 2.37 7.31
C TRP A 22 -10.68 2.00 8.77
N ASP A 23 -11.86 1.49 9.05
CA ASP A 23 -12.32 1.21 10.40
C ASP A 23 -12.50 -0.28 10.68
N ASN A 24 -12.70 -0.60 11.97
CA ASN A 24 -12.96 -1.95 12.43
C ASN A 24 -14.47 -2.20 12.63
N GLU A 25 -15.33 -1.33 12.13
CA GLU A 25 -16.77 -1.48 12.36
C GLU A 25 -17.28 -2.74 11.67
N ASP A 26 -17.82 -3.66 12.48
CA ASP A 26 -18.27 -4.94 12.01
C ASP A 26 -19.41 -4.76 11.00
N GLY A 27 -19.24 -5.36 9.82
CA GLY A 27 -20.20 -5.30 8.72
C GLY A 27 -19.89 -4.25 7.64
N LYS A 28 -18.90 -3.35 7.83
CA LYS A 28 -18.44 -2.48 6.75
C LYS A 28 -17.53 -3.23 5.78
N ASP A 29 -17.92 -3.20 4.51
CA ASP A 29 -17.10 -3.66 3.39
C ASP A 29 -15.93 -2.68 3.18
N CYS A 30 -14.69 -3.20 3.15
CA CYS A 30 -13.50 -2.41 2.92
C CYS A 30 -13.46 -1.79 1.51
N CYS A 31 -14.27 -2.28 0.57
CA CYS A 31 -14.43 -1.67 -0.75
C CYS A 31 -15.05 -0.26 -0.71
N ASN A 32 -15.65 0.14 0.41
CA ASN A 32 -16.15 1.51 0.61
C ASN A 32 -15.11 2.44 1.25
N TRP A 33 -13.92 1.94 1.57
CA TRP A 33 -12.87 2.75 2.18
C TRP A 33 -12.21 3.65 1.15
N GLY A 34 -11.83 4.86 1.59
CA GLY A 34 -11.11 5.81 0.75
C GLY A 34 -9.81 5.21 0.23
N GLY A 35 -9.61 5.29 -1.08
CA GLY A 35 -8.41 4.76 -1.74
C GLY A 35 -8.41 3.24 -1.95
N VAL A 36 -9.48 2.51 -1.61
CA VAL A 36 -9.61 1.06 -1.88
C VAL A 36 -10.51 0.85 -3.09
N TYR A 37 -10.03 0.13 -4.09
CA TYR A 37 -10.80 -0.24 -5.26
C TYR A 37 -10.92 -1.77 -5.35
N CYS A 38 -12.15 -2.22 -5.51
CA CYS A 38 -12.48 -3.62 -5.60
C CYS A 38 -13.03 -3.99 -6.97
N ASN A 39 -12.83 -5.25 -7.35
CA ASN A 39 -13.50 -5.86 -8.48
C ASN A 39 -15.01 -5.89 -8.21
N SER A 40 -15.79 -5.34 -9.14
CA SER A 40 -17.25 -5.18 -8.98
C SER A 40 -18.04 -6.49 -8.99
N GLN A 41 -17.44 -7.59 -9.47
CA GLN A 41 -18.09 -8.90 -9.54
C GLN A 41 -17.73 -9.77 -8.34
N THR A 42 -16.47 -9.73 -7.89
CA THR A 42 -15.96 -10.61 -6.83
C THR A 42 -15.85 -9.95 -5.46
N GLY A 43 -15.82 -8.61 -5.41
CA GLY A 43 -15.59 -7.85 -4.18
C GLY A 43 -14.15 -7.87 -3.69
N HIS A 44 -13.21 -8.43 -4.47
CA HIS A 44 -11.79 -8.48 -4.10
C HIS A 44 -11.08 -7.16 -4.33
N VAL A 45 -10.15 -6.81 -3.45
CA VAL A 45 -9.34 -5.60 -3.52
C VAL A 45 -8.31 -5.78 -4.63
N ILE A 46 -8.37 -4.90 -5.63
CA ILE A 46 -7.53 -4.94 -6.83
C ILE A 46 -6.58 -3.74 -6.92
N GLU A 47 -6.96 -2.59 -6.38
CA GLU A 47 -6.12 -1.39 -6.42
C GLU A 47 -6.17 -0.63 -5.09
N LEU A 48 -5.03 -0.02 -4.72
CA LEU A 48 -4.92 0.89 -3.59
C LEU A 48 -4.33 2.22 -4.06
N HIS A 49 -5.10 3.31 -3.94
CA HIS A 49 -4.67 4.67 -4.33
C HIS A 49 -4.49 5.55 -3.09
N LEU A 50 -3.26 5.63 -2.61
CA LEU A 50 -2.88 6.32 -1.38
C LEU A 50 -1.87 7.44 -1.65
N GLY A 51 -1.75 7.89 -2.90
CA GLY A 51 -0.84 8.96 -3.28
C GLY A 51 -1.18 10.30 -2.63
N PHE A 52 -0.15 11.07 -2.26
CA PHE A 52 -0.26 12.39 -1.62
C PHE A 52 -1.09 12.41 -0.33
N TYR A 53 -1.15 11.29 0.39
CA TYR A 53 -1.88 11.23 1.66
C TYR A 53 -1.05 11.80 2.82
N GLY A 54 0.23 12.09 2.60
CA GLY A 54 1.16 12.52 3.64
C GLY A 54 1.45 11.39 4.62
N LEU A 55 1.40 10.15 4.16
CA LEU A 55 1.72 8.96 4.94
C LEU A 55 3.23 8.87 5.15
N HIS A 56 3.63 8.38 6.31
CA HIS A 56 4.99 7.96 6.59
C HIS A 56 5.00 6.74 7.50
N GLY A 57 6.16 6.12 7.73
CA GLY A 57 6.28 4.89 8.54
C GLY A 57 6.75 3.70 7.71
N MET A 58 6.24 2.50 8.02
CA MET A 58 6.69 1.25 7.41
C MET A 58 5.61 0.61 6.54
N ILE A 59 6.02 0.12 5.37
CA ILE A 59 5.17 -0.70 4.49
C ILE A 59 5.07 -2.11 5.11
N SER A 60 3.88 -2.48 5.55
CA SER A 60 3.63 -3.79 6.19
C SER A 60 3.61 -4.93 5.16
N PRO A 61 4.17 -6.12 5.48
CA PRO A 61 4.09 -7.31 4.62
C PRO A 61 2.66 -7.83 4.41
N SER A 62 1.67 -7.31 5.14
CA SER A 62 0.27 -7.71 5.00
C SER A 62 -0.33 -7.43 3.62
N LEU A 63 0.34 -6.66 2.76
CA LEU A 63 -0.01 -6.56 1.33
C LEU A 63 -0.03 -7.93 0.64
N LEU A 64 0.81 -8.87 1.06
CA LEU A 64 0.81 -10.25 0.53
C LEU A 64 -0.45 -11.04 0.88
N GLU A 65 -1.22 -10.58 1.87
CA GLU A 65 -2.52 -11.16 2.23
C GLU A 65 -3.67 -10.62 1.33
N LEU A 66 -3.34 -9.81 0.30
CA LEU A 66 -4.25 -9.30 -0.73
C LEU A 66 -3.93 -9.96 -2.08
N PRO A 67 -4.38 -11.20 -2.32
CA PRO A 67 -3.92 -12.02 -3.46
C PRO A 67 -4.37 -11.53 -4.83
N TYR A 68 -5.31 -10.58 -4.88
CA TYR A 68 -5.85 -9.99 -6.11
C TYR A 68 -5.37 -8.56 -6.34
N LEU A 69 -4.53 -8.01 -5.46
CA LEU A 69 -4.01 -6.65 -5.59
C LEU A 69 -3.05 -6.58 -6.77
N THR A 70 -3.37 -5.76 -7.76
CA THR A 70 -2.57 -5.56 -8.98
C THR A 70 -1.97 -4.15 -9.07
N SER A 71 -2.49 -3.19 -8.31
CA SER A 71 -2.01 -1.80 -8.33
C SER A 71 -1.88 -1.23 -6.93
N LEU A 72 -0.76 -0.57 -6.65
CA LEU A 72 -0.48 0.12 -5.40
C LEU A 72 0.18 1.47 -5.69
N ASP A 73 -0.57 2.55 -5.50
CA ASP A 73 -0.07 3.92 -5.58
C ASP A 73 0.21 4.46 -4.17
N LEU A 74 1.49 4.72 -3.93
CA LEU A 74 2.03 5.34 -2.72
C LEU A 74 2.75 6.67 -3.02
N TYR A 75 2.61 7.21 -4.22
CA TYR A 75 3.39 8.36 -4.70
C TYR A 75 3.17 9.62 -3.86
N GLY A 76 4.21 10.44 -3.68
CA GLY A 76 4.07 11.71 -2.94
C GLY A 76 3.84 11.57 -1.43
N ASN A 77 4.12 10.39 -0.86
CA ASN A 77 4.23 10.15 0.58
C ASN A 77 5.71 10.11 1.03
N ASP A 78 5.96 10.12 2.34
CA ASP A 78 7.32 10.14 2.90
C ASP A 78 7.70 8.80 3.53
N PHE A 79 8.28 7.92 2.72
CA PHE A 79 8.78 6.60 3.16
C PHE A 79 10.30 6.54 3.26
N ASN A 80 10.99 7.69 3.33
CA ASN A 80 12.45 7.80 3.29
C ASN A 80 13.17 7.15 4.50
N GLN A 81 12.43 6.78 5.55
CA GLN A 81 12.95 6.05 6.73
C GLN A 81 12.35 4.63 6.86
N SER A 82 11.59 4.19 5.86
CA SER A 82 10.96 2.87 5.88
C SER A 82 11.99 1.80 5.50
N HIS A 83 12.14 0.78 6.33
CA HIS A 83 12.75 -0.46 5.87
C HIS A 83 11.74 -1.13 4.94
N ILE A 84 11.94 -1.02 3.63
CA ILE A 84 11.15 -1.78 2.66
C ILE A 84 11.51 -3.25 2.89
N PRO A 85 10.56 -4.11 3.35
CA PRO A 85 10.85 -5.52 3.47
C PRO A 85 11.14 -6.07 2.07
N LYS A 86 12.26 -6.79 1.92
CA LYS A 86 12.64 -7.46 0.67
C LYS A 86 11.49 -8.37 0.22
N PHE A 87 10.68 -7.90 -0.73
CA PHE A 87 9.67 -8.72 -1.38
C PHE A 87 9.92 -8.77 -2.88
N ILE A 88 9.89 -10.02 -3.33
CA ILE A 88 9.93 -10.50 -4.70
C ILE A 88 8.72 -9.94 -5.47
N ASP A 89 9.00 -9.45 -6.68
CA ASP A 89 8.12 -9.27 -7.85
C ASP A 89 6.77 -8.57 -7.61
N LEU A 90 6.82 -7.27 -7.25
CA LEU A 90 5.70 -6.35 -7.48
C LEU A 90 6.11 -5.43 -8.63
N ASP A 91 5.29 -5.37 -9.69
CA ASP A 91 5.49 -4.44 -10.80
C ASP A 91 5.28 -3.00 -10.31
N LEU A 92 6.39 -2.34 -9.98
CA LEU A 92 6.44 -0.94 -9.58
C LEU A 92 6.72 -0.01 -10.76
N SER A 93 6.56 -0.47 -12.01
CA SER A 93 6.85 0.34 -13.21
C SER A 93 6.01 1.61 -13.32
N SER A 94 4.85 1.65 -12.65
CA SER A 94 3.98 2.83 -12.53
C SER A 94 4.34 3.75 -11.35
N THR A 95 5.30 3.37 -10.49
CA THR A 95 5.72 4.14 -9.32
C THR A 95 6.86 5.08 -9.70
N ASN A 96 6.69 6.39 -9.47
CA ASN A 96 7.76 7.37 -9.67
C ASN A 96 8.79 7.26 -8.53
N LEU A 97 9.86 6.51 -8.78
CA LEU A 97 10.96 6.23 -7.85
C LEU A 97 12.10 7.27 -7.90
N SER A 98 11.87 8.49 -8.41
CA SER A 98 12.93 9.49 -8.65
C SER A 98 13.73 9.93 -7.41
N VAL A 99 13.38 9.45 -6.23
CA VAL A 99 13.99 9.76 -4.93
C VAL A 99 14.50 8.52 -4.19
N ALA A 100 14.35 7.32 -4.75
CA ALA A 100 14.97 6.11 -4.21
C ALA A 100 16.46 6.13 -4.54
N HIS A 101 17.28 6.67 -3.64
CA HIS A 101 18.74 6.51 -3.73
C HIS A 101 19.10 5.03 -3.49
N ASP A 102 19.80 4.47 -4.49
CA ASP A 102 20.39 3.13 -4.62
C ASP A 102 19.49 1.91 -4.38
N TRP A 103 18.63 1.61 -5.36
CA TRP A 103 17.95 0.32 -5.48
C TRP A 103 18.25 -0.44 -6.77
N LEU A 104 18.90 0.17 -7.75
CA LEU A 104 19.14 -0.47 -9.06
C LEU A 104 20.51 -1.14 -9.22
N GLU A 105 21.46 -1.00 -8.28
CA GLU A 105 22.79 -1.61 -8.43
C GLU A 105 22.91 -3.04 -7.88
N VAL A 106 21.94 -3.53 -7.11
CA VAL A 106 22.02 -4.86 -6.46
C VAL A 106 21.52 -6.00 -7.37
N GLU A 107 20.77 -5.71 -8.44
CA GLU A 107 20.30 -6.74 -9.38
C GLU A 107 21.29 -7.11 -10.49
N SER A 108 22.36 -6.32 -10.69
CA SER A 108 23.31 -6.54 -11.78
C SER A 108 24.60 -7.29 -11.41
N SER A 109 24.69 -7.90 -10.22
CA SER A 109 25.82 -8.79 -9.90
C SER A 109 25.37 -10.26 -9.90
N PRO A 110 26.01 -11.13 -10.69
CA PRO A 110 25.63 -12.54 -10.85
C PRO A 110 25.80 -13.38 -9.58
#